data_AF-A0AAW9FQH5-F1
#
_entry.id   AF-A0AAW9FQH5-F1
#
_cell.length_a   1.000
_cell.length_b   1.000
_cell.length_c   1.000
_cell.angle_alpha   90.00
_cell.angle_beta   90.00
_cell.angle_gamma   90.00
#
_symmetry.space_group_name_H-M   'P 1'
#
loop_
_entity.id
_entity.type
_entity.pdbx_description
1 polymer ?
#
loop_
_entity_poly.entity_id
_entity_poly.type
_entity_poly.pdbx_seq_one_letter_code
_entity_poly.pdbx_strand_id
1 'polypeptide(L)'
;MTNFNHPKTLTFRIFGALVAKRCHDELFASLDLIAINPRMARERHEIYPPVRIHPFKAHLVVYRIIEDGSVFVIRIRHGHEDCAGDSF
;
A
#
# COMPACT_ATOMS: atom_id res chain seq x y z
N MET A 1 -22.06 -27.73 -15.82
CA MET A 1 -22.00 -27.77 -14.34
C MET A 1 -20.65 -27.21 -13.94
N THR A 2 -20.66 -26.03 -13.33
CA THR A 2 -19.49 -25.18 -13.07
C THR A 2 -18.62 -25.74 -11.94
N ASN A 3 -17.35 -26.00 -12.24
CA ASN A 3 -16.35 -26.34 -11.23
C ASN A 3 -15.95 -25.08 -10.45
N PHE A 4 -16.51 -24.94 -9.25
CA PHE A 4 -16.06 -23.96 -8.26
C PHE A 4 -14.72 -24.44 -7.68
N ASN A 5 -13.64 -23.81 -8.13
CA ASN A 5 -12.29 -24.08 -7.69
C ASN A 5 -12.08 -23.51 -6.27
N HIS A 6 -11.54 -24.34 -5.39
CA HIS A 6 -11.30 -24.13 -3.96
C HIS A 6 -10.70 -22.76 -3.58
N PRO A 7 -11.15 -22.13 -2.47
CA PRO A 7 -10.47 -20.96 -1.91
C PRO A 7 -9.12 -21.39 -1.34
N LYS A 8 -8.03 -20.90 -1.95
CA LYS A 8 -6.69 -21.03 -1.39
C LYS A 8 -6.59 -20.10 -0.18
N THR A 9 -6.46 -20.68 1.00
CA THR A 9 -6.15 -20.01 2.26
C THR A 9 -4.83 -19.26 2.13
N LEU A 10 -4.91 -17.96 1.83
CA LEU A 10 -3.78 -17.05 1.99
C LEU A 10 -3.92 -16.44 3.38
N THR A 11 -3.11 -16.90 4.33
CA THR A 11 -2.96 -16.28 5.64
C THR A 11 -2.56 -14.82 5.44
N PHE A 12 -3.52 -13.91 5.56
CA PHE A 12 -3.29 -12.47 5.51
C PHE A 12 -2.53 -12.07 6.77
N ARG A 13 -1.20 -11.95 6.63
CA ARG A 13 -0.37 -11.30 7.63
C ARG A 13 -0.71 -9.81 7.56
N ILE A 14 -1.61 -9.35 8.43
CA ILE A 14 -1.87 -7.92 8.61
C ILE A 14 -0.57 -7.32 9.11
N PHE A 15 0.11 -6.55 8.25
CA PHE A 15 1.28 -5.78 8.65
C PHE A 15 0.82 -4.54 9.41
N GLY A 16 0.70 -4.67 10.72
CA GLY A 16 0.93 -3.58 11.67
C GLY A 16 2.38 -3.67 12.16
N ALA A 17 3.34 -3.17 11.37
CA ALA A 17 4.75 -3.15 11.77
C ALA A 17 5.19 -1.70 12.02
N LEU A 18 5.15 -1.35 13.29
CA LEU A 18 5.80 -0.22 13.94
C LEU A 18 7.33 -0.27 13.69
N VAL A 19 7.96 0.92 13.56
CA VAL A 19 9.40 1.27 13.81
C VAL A 19 10.22 1.73 12.58
N ALA A 20 10.45 3.06 12.46
CA ALA A 20 11.77 3.73 12.56
C ALA A 20 11.72 5.30 12.46
N LYS A 21 10.95 5.90 13.37
CA LYS A 21 11.04 7.23 14.04
C LYS A 21 11.43 8.57 13.37
N ARG A 22 11.91 8.74 12.13
CA ARG A 22 11.99 10.11 11.53
C ARG A 22 11.73 10.19 10.02
N CYS A 23 12.43 9.43 9.17
CA CYS A 23 12.04 9.30 7.75
C CYS A 23 10.73 8.50 7.61
N HIS A 24 10.44 7.68 8.63
CA HIS A 24 9.21 6.93 8.77
C HIS A 24 7.99 7.79 9.06
N ASP A 25 8.10 8.90 9.81
CA ASP A 25 6.92 9.70 10.21
C ASP A 25 6.11 10.20 9.01
N GLU A 26 6.77 10.64 7.95
CA GLU A 26 6.08 11.15 6.76
C GLU A 26 5.43 10.03 5.94
N LEU A 27 6.10 8.89 5.79
CA LEU A 27 5.51 7.72 5.14
C LEU A 27 4.33 7.17 5.95
N PHE A 28 4.45 7.10 7.29
CA PHE A 28 3.37 6.69 8.17
C PHE A 28 2.21 7.68 8.13
N ALA A 29 2.46 8.99 8.10
CA ALA A 29 1.41 9.99 7.92
C ALA A 29 0.68 9.82 6.58
N SER A 30 1.40 9.47 5.50
CA SER A 30 0.79 9.15 4.21
C SER A 30 -0.07 7.87 4.29
N LEU A 31 0.41 6.82 4.97
CA LEU A 31 -0.36 5.61 5.18
C LEU A 31 -1.61 5.86 6.03
N ASP A 32 -1.52 6.70 7.05
CA ASP A 32 -2.64 7.12 7.90
C ASP A 32 -3.69 7.90 7.07
N LEU A 33 -3.23 8.83 6.23
CA LEU A 33 -4.10 9.56 5.30
C LEU A 33 -4.83 8.61 4.33
N ILE A 34 -4.14 7.59 3.82
CA ILE A 34 -4.75 6.55 2.99
C ILE A 34 -5.75 5.72 3.80
N ALA A 35 -5.45 5.37 5.06
CA ALA A 35 -6.36 4.61 5.90
C ALA A 35 -7.65 5.39 6.22
N ILE A 36 -7.55 6.70 6.45
CA ILE A 36 -8.69 7.59 6.69
C ILE A 36 -9.47 7.84 5.40
N ASN A 37 -8.78 8.00 4.26
CA ASN A 37 -9.38 8.32 2.97
C ASN A 37 -9.00 7.30 1.89
N PRO A 38 -9.42 6.03 2.01
CA PRO A 38 -8.94 4.94 1.15
C PRO A 38 -9.34 5.07 -0.32
N ARG A 39 -10.30 5.95 -0.62
CA ARG A 39 -10.76 6.23 -1.99
C ARG A 39 -10.10 7.47 -2.62
N MET A 40 -9.18 8.14 -1.93
CA MET A 40 -8.52 9.36 -2.43
C MET A 40 -7.68 9.14 -3.69
N ALA A 41 -7.11 7.95 -3.86
CA ALA A 41 -6.43 7.57 -5.09
C ALA A 41 -7.40 6.83 -6.02
N ARG A 42 -7.38 7.16 -7.31
CA ARG A 42 -8.23 6.53 -8.33
C ARG A 42 -7.91 5.04 -8.45
N GLU A 43 -8.97 4.24 -8.59
CA GLU A 43 -8.86 2.83 -8.91
C GLU A 43 -8.45 2.63 -10.38
N ARG A 44 -7.47 1.76 -10.59
CA ARG A 44 -6.89 1.44 -11.88
C ARG A 44 -7.25 0.01 -12.24
N HIS A 45 -8.12 -0.13 -13.25
CA HIS A 45 -8.57 -1.41 -13.78
C HIS A 45 -7.63 -2.00 -14.85
N GLU A 46 -6.60 -1.26 -15.24
CA GLU A 46 -5.48 -1.73 -16.07
C GLU A 46 -4.66 -2.85 -15.41
N ILE A 47 -4.75 -2.98 -14.07
CA ILE A 47 -4.10 -4.03 -13.28
C ILE A 47 -5.18 -4.89 -12.63
N TYR A 48 -5.04 -6.22 -12.69
CA TYR A 48 -5.97 -7.16 -12.05
C TYR A 48 -5.30 -7.92 -10.89
N PRO A 49 -5.92 -8.00 -9.71
CA PRO A 49 -7.15 -7.30 -9.29
C PRO A 49 -6.95 -5.76 -9.27
N PRO A 50 -8.02 -4.95 -9.45
CA PRO A 50 -7.92 -3.49 -9.50
C PRO A 50 -7.16 -2.92 -8.30
N VAL A 51 -6.26 -1.98 -8.55
CA VAL A 51 -5.43 -1.36 -7.51
C VAL A 51 -5.56 0.15 -7.50
N ARG A 52 -5.20 0.76 -6.38
CA ARG A 52 -5.04 2.20 -6.21
C ARG A 52 -3.56 2.51 -6.06
N ILE A 53 -3.11 3.61 -6.67
CA ILE A 53 -1.71 4.06 -6.63
C ILE A 53 -1.69 5.48 -6.08
N HIS A 54 -1.07 5.66 -4.91
CA HIS A 54 -0.86 6.96 -4.30
C HIS A 54 0.64 7.33 -4.36
N PRO A 55 1.01 8.35 -5.16
CA PRO A 55 2.35 8.91 -5.10
C PRO A 55 2.51 9.79 -3.85
N PHE A 56 3.62 9.62 -3.14
CA PHE A 56 4.02 10.40 -1.98
C PHE A 56 5.52 10.64 -2.00
N LYS A 57 5.94 11.87 -2.34
CA LYS A 57 7.36 12.22 -2.58
C LYS A 57 8.00 11.23 -3.56
N ALA A 58 9.19 10.72 -3.24
CA ALA A 58 9.87 9.66 -3.95
C ALA A 58 9.25 8.26 -3.74
N HIS A 59 8.08 8.11 -3.12
CA HIS A 59 7.43 6.82 -2.90
C HIS A 59 6.13 6.66 -3.68
N LEU A 60 5.83 5.43 -4.08
CA LEU A 60 4.58 5.00 -4.70
C LEU A 60 3.96 3.90 -3.84
N VAL A 61 2.83 4.20 -3.21
CA VAL A 61 2.05 3.23 -2.42
C VAL A 61 0.99 2.60 -3.33
N VAL A 62 1.08 1.29 -3.52
CA VAL A 62 0.09 0.51 -4.28
C VAL A 62 -0.74 -0.29 -3.28
N TYR A 63 -2.05 -0.12 -3.30
CA TYR A 63 -2.94 -0.72 -2.32
C TYR A 63 -4.31 -1.08 -2.92
N ARG A 64 -5.11 -1.79 -2.14
CA ARG A 64 -6.52 -2.09 -2.43
C ARG A 64 -7.37 -1.83 -1.20
N ILE A 65 -8.66 -1.64 -1.43
CA ILE A 65 -9.67 -1.74 -0.37
C ILE A 65 -10.19 -3.17 -0.42
N ILE A 66 -10.13 -3.89 0.70
CA ILE A 66 -10.67 -5.26 0.81
C ILE A 66 -12.12 -5.23 1.31
N GLU A 67 -12.78 -6.39 1.39
CA GLU A 67 -14.23 -6.48 1.59
C GLU A 67 -14.73 -5.81 2.88
N ASP A 68 -13.94 -5.84 3.95
CA ASP A 68 -14.27 -5.19 5.22
C ASP A 68 -14.03 -3.66 5.21
N GLY A 69 -13.54 -3.10 4.10
CA GLY A 69 -13.24 -1.67 3.96
C GLY A 69 -11.81 -1.28 4.35
N SER A 70 -11.01 -2.20 4.89
CA SER A 70 -9.61 -1.95 5.22
C SER A 70 -8.74 -1.74 3.99
N VAL A 71 -7.63 -1.03 4.20
CA VAL A 71 -6.57 -0.85 3.20
C VAL A 71 -5.59 -2.02 3.26
N PHE A 72 -5.44 -2.73 2.15
CA PHE A 72 -4.40 -3.73 1.95
C PHE A 72 -3.28 -3.15 1.07
N VAL A 73 -2.16 -2.79 1.69
CA VAL A 73 -0.97 -2.32 0.96
C VAL A 73 -0.29 -3.51 0.29
N ILE A 74 -0.22 -3.47 -1.05
CA ILE A 74 0.40 -4.51 -1.87
C ILE A 74 1.91 -4.32 -1.95
N ARG A 75 2.35 -3.07 -2.19
CA ARG A 75 3.76 -2.71 -2.25
C ARG A 75 3.96 -1.20 -2.06
N ILE A 76 5.12 -0.84 -1.54
CA ILE A 76 5.64 0.53 -1.53
C ILE A 76 6.89 0.51 -2.39
N ARG A 77 6.94 1.33 -3.44
CA ARG A 77 8.14 1.50 -4.27
C ARG A 77 8.76 2.86 -4.01
N HIS A 78 10.07 2.90 -3.92
CA HIS A 78 10.80 4.15 -4.05
C HIS A 78 10.99 4.44 -5.56
N GLY A 79 10.35 5.49 -6.06
CA GLY A 79 10.70 6.10 -7.34
C GLY A 79 12.06 6.76 -7.16
N HIS A 80 13.09 6.09 -7.66
CA HIS A 80 14.51 6.47 -7.59
C HIS A 80 14.75 7.98 -7.47
N GLU A 81 15.02 8.43 -6.24
CA GLU A 81 15.75 9.65 -5.95
C GLU A 81 16.86 9.26 -4.96
N ASP A 82 18.08 9.69 -5.28
CA ASP A 82 19.33 9.30 -4.67
C ASP A 82 19.31 9.48 -3.14
N CYS A 83 19.38 8.40 -2.36
CA CYS A 83 19.62 8.47 -0.92
C CYS A 83 21.11 8.77 -0.65
N ALA A 84 21.61 9.91 -1.09
CA ALA A 84 22.80 10.52 -0.52
C ALA A 84 22.38 11.33 0.72
N GLY A 85 21.95 10.60 1.77
CA GLY A 85 22.06 11.12 3.13
C GLY A 85 23.53 11.03 3.54
N ASP A 86 24.33 12.00 3.08
CA ASP A 86 25.67 12.19 3.61
C ASP A 86 25.53 12.38 5.12
N SER A 87 26.18 11.47 5.85
CA SER A 87 26.33 11.56 7.29
C SER A 87 27.34 12.66 7.56
N PHE A 88 27.00 13.67 8.37
CA PHE A 88 27.74 14.19 9.53
C PHE A 88 27.17 15.54 9.97
#